data_AF-A0A8J4YTW4-F1
#
_entry.id   AF-A0A8J4YTW4-F1
#
_cell.length_a   1.000
_cell.length_b   1.000
_cell.length_c   1.000
_cell.angle_alpha   90.00
_cell.angle_beta   90.00
_cell.angle_gamma   90.00
#
_symmetry.space_group_name_H-M   'P 1'
#
loop_
_entity.id
_entity.type
_entity.pdbx_description
1 polymer ?
#
loop_
_entity_poly.entity_id
_entity_poly.type
_entity_poly.pdbx_seq_one_letter_code
_entity_poly.pdbx_strand_id
1 'polypeptide(L)'
;MKGLKTNPVIADNKASGPIIILGKYESEYNWRNSSETKNRLQRFHSQFYVNGTKCDLTGEARGTEVRFHCEDGVGDYIQRVDEPESCRYVVTVATTRVCHHPYLRLQVARSPHTITCAPALTQDQYNKYLLYQEIKVEA
;
A
#
# COMPACT_ATOMS: atom_id res chain seq x y z
N MET A 1 -31.91 9.45 -17.62
CA MET A 1 -32.35 8.19 -16.99
C MET A 1 -31.13 7.50 -16.42
N LYS A 2 -31.04 7.38 -15.09
CA LYS A 2 -29.87 6.83 -14.39
C LYS A 2 -29.88 5.30 -14.52
N GLY A 3 -28.87 4.74 -15.18
CA GLY A 3 -28.63 3.30 -15.23
C GLY A 3 -28.22 2.79 -13.86
N LEU A 4 -28.91 1.74 -13.41
CA LEU A 4 -28.81 1.13 -12.10
C LEU A 4 -27.43 0.46 -11.94
N LYS A 5 -26.65 0.92 -10.95
CA LYS A 5 -25.44 0.20 -10.50
C LYS A 5 -25.88 -1.14 -9.92
N THR A 6 -25.59 -2.24 -10.59
CA THR A 6 -25.72 -3.56 -9.95
C THR A 6 -24.47 -3.77 -9.12
N ASN A 7 -24.62 -3.73 -7.80
CA ASN A 7 -23.60 -4.24 -6.89
C ASN A 7 -23.36 -5.73 -7.22
N PRO A 8 -22.13 -6.24 -7.04
CA PRO A 8 -21.89 -7.67 -7.14
C PRO A 8 -22.87 -8.42 -6.22
N VAL A 9 -23.68 -9.28 -6.84
CA VAL A 9 -24.65 -10.10 -6.11
C VAL A 9 -23.86 -11.20 -5.43
N ILE A 10 -23.61 -11.04 -4.13
CA ILE A 10 -23.11 -12.14 -3.29
C ILE A 10 -24.30 -13.01 -2.95
N ALA A 11 -24.58 -13.99 -3.79
CA ALA A 11 -25.48 -15.10 -3.45
C ALA A 11 -24.61 -16.21 -2.83
N ASP A 12 -24.98 -16.67 -1.63
CA ASP A 12 -24.39 -17.86 -0.98
C ASP A 12 -22.86 -17.83 -0.80
N ASN A 13 -22.28 -16.67 -0.42
CA ASN A 13 -20.82 -16.47 -0.30
C ASN A 13 -20.03 -16.78 -1.59
N LYS A 14 -20.71 -16.88 -2.74
CA LYS A 14 -20.10 -17.14 -4.03
C LYS A 14 -20.14 -15.86 -4.85
N ALA A 15 -18.98 -15.46 -5.35
CA ALA A 15 -18.91 -14.41 -6.36
C ALA A 15 -19.78 -14.84 -7.55
N SER A 16 -20.90 -14.14 -7.76
CA SER A 16 -21.84 -14.41 -8.83
C SER A 16 -21.91 -13.18 -9.73
N GLY A 17 -21.63 -13.37 -11.02
CA GLY A 17 -21.57 -12.28 -11.99
C GLY A 17 -20.70 -12.63 -13.21
N PRO A 18 -20.69 -11.75 -14.23
CA PRO A 18 -19.82 -11.91 -15.38
C PRO A 18 -18.35 -11.80 -14.97
N ILE A 19 -17.50 -12.64 -15.56
CA ILE A 19 -16.05 -12.59 -15.37
C ILE A 19 -15.50 -11.34 -16.08
N ILE A 20 -14.77 -10.50 -15.34
CA ILE A 20 -14.11 -9.31 -15.87
C ILE A 20 -12.61 -9.54 -15.85
N ILE A 21 -11.96 -9.34 -16.99
CA ILE A 21 -10.51 -9.43 -17.15
C ILE A 21 -9.93 -8.03 -17.00
N LEU A 22 -9.02 -7.83 -16.04
CA LEU A 22 -8.42 -6.51 -15.78
C LEU A 22 -7.23 -6.19 -16.69
N GLY A 23 -6.77 -7.17 -17.47
CA GLY A 23 -5.74 -7.03 -18.48
C GLY A 23 -5.08 -8.37 -18.80
N LYS A 24 -4.22 -8.36 -19.81
CA LYS A 24 -3.31 -9.42 -20.23
C LYS A 24 -1.91 -8.88 -20.17
N TYR A 25 -0.96 -9.71 -19.75
CA TYR A 25 0.44 -9.31 -19.64
C TYR A 25 0.93 -8.69 -20.96
N GLU A 26 1.60 -7.55 -20.86
CA GLU A 26 2.19 -6.85 -21.99
C GLU A 26 3.68 -6.54 -21.77
N SER A 27 4.02 -5.96 -20.62
CA SER A 27 5.37 -5.51 -20.35
C SER A 27 5.69 -5.45 -18.87
N GLU A 28 6.97 -5.25 -18.56
CA GLU A 28 7.49 -5.11 -17.20
C GLU A 28 8.55 -4.03 -17.11
N TYR A 29 8.77 -3.52 -15.90
CA TYR A 29 9.79 -2.50 -15.67
C TYR A 29 11.19 -3.09 -15.86
N ASN A 30 11.96 -2.49 -16.77
CA ASN A 30 13.31 -2.93 -17.09
C ASN A 30 14.35 -2.32 -16.15
N TRP A 31 14.89 -3.15 -15.26
CA TRP A 31 15.91 -2.73 -14.28
C TRP A 31 17.31 -2.49 -14.87
N ARG A 32 17.57 -2.88 -16.13
CA ARG A 32 18.90 -2.70 -16.75
C ARG A 32 19.19 -1.27 -17.19
N ASN A 33 18.15 -0.48 -17.45
CA ASN A 33 18.28 0.90 -17.97
C ASN A 33 17.92 1.96 -16.92
N SER A 34 17.89 1.57 -15.64
CA SER A 34 17.44 2.45 -14.57
C SER A 34 18.59 3.35 -14.07
N SER A 35 18.35 4.66 -13.97
CA SER A 35 19.23 5.51 -13.17
C SER A 35 19.03 5.22 -11.68
N GLU A 36 20.12 5.20 -10.90
CA GLU A 36 20.07 4.94 -9.45
C GLU A 36 19.08 5.87 -8.72
N THR A 37 18.91 7.10 -9.21
CA THR A 37 18.04 8.12 -8.61
C THR A 37 16.55 7.79 -8.73
N LYS A 38 16.09 7.22 -9.87
CA LYS A 38 14.69 6.80 -10.04
C LYS A 38 14.37 5.55 -9.21
N ASN A 39 15.34 4.64 -9.09
CA ASN A 39 15.20 3.41 -8.31
C ASN A 39 15.03 3.62 -6.81
N ARG A 40 15.59 4.69 -6.23
CA ARG A 40 15.44 4.97 -4.79
C ARG A 40 14.00 5.24 -4.35
N LEU A 41 13.19 5.79 -5.26
CA LEU A 41 11.78 6.12 -5.00
C LEU A 41 10.85 4.95 -5.34
N GLN A 42 11.21 4.12 -6.32
CA GLN A 42 10.41 2.96 -6.76
C GLN A 42 10.91 1.67 -6.11
N ARG A 43 10.37 1.37 -4.92
CA ARG A 43 10.65 0.15 -4.15
C ARG A 43 9.71 -1.01 -4.48
N PHE A 44 9.33 -1.12 -5.75
CA PHE A 44 8.51 -2.21 -6.26
C PHE A 44 8.89 -2.52 -7.70
N HIS A 45 8.66 -3.76 -8.12
CA HIS A 45 8.74 -4.14 -9.52
C HIS A 45 7.35 -4.02 -10.16
N SER A 46 7.23 -3.32 -11.29
CA SER A 46 5.97 -3.15 -11.99
C SER A 46 5.85 -4.07 -13.18
N GLN A 47 4.70 -4.69 -13.33
CA GLN A 47 4.24 -5.30 -14.58
C GLN A 47 2.98 -4.58 -15.06
N PHE A 48 2.82 -4.50 -16.38
CA PHE A 48 1.70 -3.84 -17.02
C PHE A 48 0.86 -4.86 -17.77
N TYR A 49 -0.44 -4.84 -17.49
CA TYR A 49 -1.44 -5.70 -18.09
C TYR A 49 -2.48 -4.82 -18.80
N VAL A 50 -2.71 -5.07 -20.08
CA VAL A 50 -3.59 -4.24 -20.94
C VAL A 50 -4.61 -5.10 -21.69
N ASN A 51 -5.45 -4.51 -22.52
CA ASN A 51 -6.42 -5.24 -23.35
C ASN A 51 -7.36 -6.15 -22.53
N GLY A 52 -7.78 -5.66 -21.37
CA GLY A 52 -8.80 -6.29 -20.54
C GLY A 52 -10.21 -6.16 -21.13
N THR A 53 -11.21 -6.65 -20.38
CA THR A 53 -12.62 -6.53 -20.76
C THR A 53 -13.00 -5.07 -20.96
N LYS A 54 -13.71 -4.75 -22.05
CA LYS A 54 -14.14 -3.39 -22.40
C LYS A 54 -14.92 -2.72 -21.27
N CYS A 55 -14.52 -1.52 -20.90
CA CYS A 55 -15.15 -0.69 -19.89
C CYS A 55 -16.52 -0.22 -20.38
N ASP A 56 -17.54 -0.38 -19.55
CA ASP A 56 -18.91 0.08 -19.78
C ASP A 56 -19.05 1.59 -19.63
N LEU A 57 -18.21 2.22 -18.79
CA LEU A 57 -18.23 3.66 -18.54
C LEU A 57 -17.47 4.47 -19.60
N THR A 58 -16.27 4.01 -19.98
CA THR A 58 -15.38 4.76 -20.87
C THR A 58 -15.33 4.20 -22.28
N GLY A 59 -15.73 2.94 -22.49
CA GLY A 59 -15.56 2.23 -23.76
C GLY A 59 -14.14 1.73 -24.01
N GLU A 60 -13.16 2.08 -23.17
CA GLU A 60 -11.77 1.67 -23.32
C GLU A 60 -11.51 0.27 -22.73
N ALA A 61 -10.45 -0.41 -23.16
CA ALA A 61 -10.06 -1.68 -22.56
C ALA A 61 -9.50 -1.45 -21.13
N ARG A 62 -9.93 -2.27 -20.16
CA ARG A 62 -9.38 -2.25 -18.80
C ARG A 62 -7.88 -2.54 -18.82
N GLY A 63 -7.15 -1.90 -17.90
CA GLY A 63 -5.71 -2.12 -17.73
C GLY A 63 -5.30 -2.07 -16.26
N THR A 64 -4.20 -2.75 -15.95
CA THR A 64 -3.71 -2.94 -14.59
C THR A 64 -2.19 -2.77 -14.52
N GLU A 65 -1.71 -2.01 -13.54
CA GLU A 65 -0.32 -2.08 -13.08
C GLU A 65 -0.24 -3.02 -11.87
N VAL A 66 0.54 -4.09 -11.96
CA VAL A 66 0.83 -4.99 -10.84
C VAL A 66 2.16 -4.61 -10.22
N ARG A 67 2.14 -4.20 -8.96
CA ARG A 67 3.31 -3.76 -8.18
C ARG A 67 3.71 -4.84 -7.18
N PHE A 68 4.89 -5.43 -7.39
CA PHE A 68 5.46 -6.44 -6.52
C PHE A 68 6.36 -5.77 -5.47
N HIS A 69 5.96 -5.88 -4.21
CA HIS A 69 6.70 -5.39 -3.06
C HIS A 69 7.42 -6.53 -2.35
N CYS A 70 8.64 -6.26 -1.88
CA CYS A 70 9.35 -7.18 -1.01
C CYS A 70 8.71 -7.19 0.38
N GLU A 71 8.29 -8.38 0.82
CA GLU A 71 7.81 -8.64 2.17
C GLU A 71 8.46 -9.93 2.69
N ASP A 72 9.12 -9.85 3.84
CA ASP A 72 9.69 -11.02 4.52
C ASP A 72 8.51 -11.78 5.17
N GLY A 73 8.24 -13.03 4.75
CA GLY A 73 7.08 -13.79 5.22
C GLY A 73 6.86 -15.13 4.50
N VAL A 74 5.74 -15.80 4.79
CA VAL A 74 5.42 -17.12 4.23
C VAL A 74 4.38 -16.97 3.12
N GLY A 75 4.85 -16.81 1.88
CA GLY A 75 4.03 -16.93 0.67
C GLY A 75 3.79 -15.63 -0.08
N ASP A 76 3.22 -15.78 -1.27
CA ASP A 76 2.86 -14.68 -2.17
C ASP A 76 1.36 -14.39 -2.02
N TYR A 77 0.98 -13.12 -1.82
CA TYR A 77 -0.42 -12.75 -1.69
C TYR A 77 -0.72 -11.35 -2.26
N ILE A 78 -1.98 -11.14 -2.65
CA ILE A 78 -2.47 -9.82 -3.07
C ILE A 78 -2.74 -9.00 -1.82
N GLN A 79 -1.94 -7.96 -1.61
CA GLN A 79 -2.07 -7.06 -0.47
C GLN A 79 -3.20 -6.04 -0.68
N ARG A 80 -3.35 -5.50 -1.90
CA ARG A 80 -4.38 -4.50 -2.22
C ARG A 80 -4.73 -4.48 -3.70
N VAL A 81 -5.96 -4.08 -4.00
CA VAL A 81 -6.43 -3.76 -5.35
C VAL A 81 -7.08 -2.38 -5.30
N ASP A 82 -6.52 -1.41 -6.02
CA ASP A 82 -7.03 -0.05 -6.11
C ASP A 82 -7.55 0.23 -7.53
N GLU A 83 -8.59 1.05 -7.63
CA GLU A 83 -9.09 1.62 -8.89
C GLU A 83 -8.97 3.15 -8.83
N PRO A 84 -7.76 3.72 -9.02
CA PRO A 84 -7.53 5.16 -8.92
C PRO A 84 -8.26 5.97 -10.00
N GLU A 85 -8.52 5.35 -11.15
CA GLU A 85 -9.33 5.88 -12.24
C GLU A 85 -10.25 4.76 -12.75
N SER A 86 -11.46 5.12 -13.18
CA SER A 86 -12.43 4.15 -13.72
C SER A 86 -11.79 3.22 -14.75
N CYS A 87 -11.88 1.91 -14.53
CA CYS A 87 -11.32 0.86 -15.39
C CYS A 87 -9.78 0.82 -15.49
N ARG A 88 -9.07 1.53 -14.60
CA ARG A 88 -7.61 1.45 -14.41
C ARG A 88 -7.31 0.95 -13.01
N TYR A 89 -6.57 -0.15 -12.92
CA TYR A 89 -6.32 -0.84 -11.66
C TYR A 89 -4.85 -0.78 -11.26
N VAL A 90 -4.60 -0.77 -9.95
CA VAL A 90 -3.29 -1.00 -9.37
C VAL A 90 -3.40 -2.16 -8.39
N VAL A 91 -2.69 -3.26 -8.65
CA VAL A 91 -2.67 -4.44 -7.79
C VAL A 91 -1.33 -4.48 -7.06
N THR A 92 -1.37 -4.41 -5.73
CA THR A 92 -0.18 -4.53 -4.88
C THR A 92 -0.03 -5.97 -4.44
N VAL A 93 1.08 -6.62 -4.79
CA VAL A 93 1.42 -8.00 -4.42
C VAL A 93 2.59 -7.99 -3.45
N ALA A 94 2.43 -8.64 -2.31
CA ALA A 94 3.50 -8.92 -1.37
C ALA A 94 4.14 -10.27 -1.73
N THR A 95 5.46 -10.29 -1.91
CA THR A 95 6.20 -11.50 -2.28
C THR A 95 7.66 -11.45 -1.80
N THR A 96 8.19 -12.61 -1.43
CA THR A 96 9.61 -12.78 -1.12
C THR A 96 10.50 -12.81 -2.37
N ARG A 97 9.94 -13.07 -3.55
CA ARG A 97 10.70 -13.29 -4.80
C ARG A 97 11.47 -12.07 -5.28
N VAL A 98 10.94 -10.88 -5.00
CA VAL A 98 11.58 -9.61 -5.40
C VAL A 98 12.58 -9.08 -4.36
N CYS A 99 12.69 -9.74 -3.20
CA CYS A 99 13.54 -9.29 -2.09
C CYS A 99 15.05 -9.45 -2.35
N HIS A 100 15.45 -10.27 -3.31
CA HIS A 100 16.85 -10.40 -3.72
C HIS A 100 17.37 -9.16 -4.46
N HIS A 101 16.46 -8.32 -4.96
CA HIS A 101 16.84 -7.12 -5.69
C HIS A 101 17.24 -5.98 -4.73
N PRO A 102 18.44 -5.38 -4.86
CA PRO A 102 19.01 -4.48 -3.86
C PRO A 102 18.19 -3.21 -3.58
N TYR A 103 17.42 -2.75 -4.56
CA TYR A 103 16.56 -1.54 -4.43
C TYR A 103 15.11 -1.85 -4.02
N LEU A 104 14.69 -3.11 -4.07
CA LEU A 104 13.30 -3.50 -3.74
C LEU A 104 13.14 -3.90 -2.28
N ARG A 105 14.22 -4.40 -1.67
CA ARG A 105 14.25 -4.61 -0.23
C ARG A 105 14.27 -3.26 0.48
N LEU A 106 13.37 -3.07 1.44
CA LEU A 106 13.46 -1.99 2.40
C LEU A 106 14.85 -2.06 3.05
N GLN A 107 15.66 -1.03 2.84
CA GLN A 107 16.85 -0.84 3.67
C GLN A 107 16.36 -0.90 5.11
N VAL A 108 16.84 -1.90 5.85
CA VAL A 108 16.49 -2.12 7.26
C VAL A 108 16.46 -0.75 7.91
N ALA A 109 15.31 -0.40 8.48
CA ALA A 109 15.11 0.90 9.10
C ALA A 109 16.38 1.20 9.90
N ARG A 110 17.04 2.32 9.56
CA ARG A 110 18.19 2.81 10.34
C ARG A 110 17.84 2.58 11.80
N SER A 111 18.71 1.90 12.54
CA SER A 111 18.52 1.66 13.97
C SER A 111 17.97 2.96 14.56
N PRO A 112 16.78 2.94 15.20
CA PRO A 112 16.13 4.16 15.62
C PRO A 112 17.13 4.97 16.43
N HIS A 113 17.27 6.24 16.09
CA HIS A 113 18.17 7.11 16.84
C HIS A 113 17.72 7.09 18.30
N THR A 114 18.66 6.87 19.22
CA THR A 114 18.39 6.95 20.64
C THR A 114 17.92 8.37 20.96
N ILE A 115 16.67 8.51 21.40
CA ILE A 115 16.15 9.77 21.91
C ILE A 115 16.34 9.74 23.42
N THR A 116 17.20 10.61 23.94
CA THR A 116 17.34 10.83 25.37
C THR A 116 16.26 11.81 25.82
N CYS A 117 15.31 11.34 26.62
CA CYS A 117 14.32 12.20 27.25
C CYS A 117 14.89 12.79 28.54
N ALA A 118 14.53 14.04 28.83
CA ALA A 118 14.72 14.65 30.14
C ALA A 118 13.33 15.00 30.72
N PRO A 119 13.18 14.99 32.05
CA PRO A 119 11.96 15.47 32.68
C PRO A 119 11.61 16.87 32.19
N ALA A 120 10.32 17.11 31.89
CA ALA A 120 9.85 18.42 31.46
C ALA A 120 9.92 19.49 32.57
N LEU A 121 9.95 19.02 33.83
CA LEU A 121 10.02 19.85 35.02
C LEU A 121 11.28 19.54 35.80
N THR A 122 11.87 20.57 36.41
CA THR A 122 12.87 20.35 37.45
C THR A 122 12.21 19.73 38.69
N GLN A 123 13.02 19.16 39.59
CA GLN A 123 12.50 18.52 40.80
C GLN A 123 11.60 19.46 41.62
N ASP A 124 11.99 20.73 41.76
CA ASP A 124 11.21 21.73 42.52
C ASP A 124 9.87 22.07 41.85
N GLN A 125 9.87 22.18 40.52
CA GLN A 125 8.65 22.43 39.75
C GLN A 125 7.69 21.23 39.82
N TYR A 126 8.25 20.02 39.78
CA TYR A 126 7.48 18.79 39.93
C TYR A 126 6.85 18.69 41.32
N ASN A 127 7.61 19.01 42.39
CA ASN A 127 7.08 19.06 43.75
C ASN A 127 5.95 20.09 43.88
N LYS A 128 6.10 21.28 43.27
CA LYS A 128 5.02 22.29 43.24
C LYS A 128 3.79 21.81 42.49
N TYR A 129 3.96 21.08 41.39
CA TYR A 129 2.85 20.48 40.65
C TYR A 129 2.10 19.43 41.49
N LEU A 130 2.82 18.57 42.21
CA LEU A 130 2.22 17.59 43.12
C LEU A 130 1.42 18.26 44.24
N LEU A 131 1.99 19.28 44.89
CA LEU A 131 1.29 20.06 45.92
C LEU A 131 0.01 20.72 45.37
N TYR A 132 0.08 21.28 44.16
CA TYR A 132 -1.11 21.85 43.51
C TYR A 132 -2.18 20.78 43.22
N GLN A 133 -1.78 19.56 42.85
CA GLN A 133 -2.74 18.46 42.65
C GLN A 133 -3.38 18.00 43.95
N GLU A 134 -2.62 17.89 45.03
CA GLU A 134 -3.15 17.51 46.36
C GLU A 134 -4.20 18.53 46.82
N ILE A 135 -3.89 19.82 46.73
CA ILE A 135 -4.81 20.91 47.10
C ILE A 135 -6.06 20.91 46.20
N LYS A 136 -5.92 20.60 44.90
CA LYS A 136 -7.05 20.56 43.97
C LYS A 136 -7.97 19.36 44.21
N VAL A 137 -7.48 18.27 44.80
CA VAL A 137 -8.28 17.08 45.11
C VAL A 137 -9.08 17.27 46.40
N GLU A 138 -8.59 18.09 47.32
CA GLU A 138 -9.25 18.39 48.60
C GLU A 138 -10.25 19.56 48.54
N ALA A 139 -10.34 20.27 47.40
CA ALA A 139 -11.25 21.39 47.15
C ALA A 139 -12.43 20.97 46.25
#